data_AF-A0AAE9EWJ9-F1
#
_entry.id   AF-A0AAE9EWJ9-F1
#
_cell.length_a   1.000
_cell.length_b   1.000
_cell.length_c   1.000
_cell.angle_alpha   90.00
_cell.angle_beta   90.00
_cell.angle_gamma   90.00
#
_symmetry.space_group_name_H-M   'P 1'
#
loop_
_entity.id
_entity.type
_entity.pdbx_description
1 polymer ?
#
loop_
_entity_poly.entity_id
_entity_poly.type
_entity_poly.pdbx_seq_one_letter_code
_entity_poly.pdbx_strand_id
1 'polypeptide(L)'
;MSRILLLVAVSIVMSSQKEVVIKNEKCRTCNFLVSTFDEGLKKTARHHFAGGDTAWEEKNLGKYKTSETRLIEVLEGVCKKSSLPNIDKFTGISELEFKCASQLEKHEETIEEYYYNQQQNNMSIWLCVEELKLCCPGGHFGKNCEECPGLKEGADACFGKGACHGDGSRDGSGKCKCEAGYTGNLCRHCDNEYFEESKTEKGVVCKQCHEGCLGICSSEGSKGCSKCKNGWAMIEGEGCQDVNECSNQSACTKDHEVCVNTIGSYQCDCEEGYKKDDEGKCQLDVEAHPDRPFMPIAQQLKIISFSSLIIIITFVVWHGSPVLYVLTGIAIVALILVDLYVNPDTIPDEAKRFLGLY
;
A
#
# COMPACT_ATOMS: atom_id res chain seq x y z
N MET A 1 -6.06 -60.71 22.23
CA MET A 1 -4.92 -60.94 23.15
C MET A 1 -3.67 -60.40 22.46
N SER A 2 -3.35 -59.13 22.69
CA SER A 2 -2.24 -58.71 23.56
C SER A 2 -0.86 -58.94 22.93
N ARG A 3 -0.25 -57.86 22.42
CA ARG A 3 1.14 -57.50 22.77
C ARG A 3 1.28 -55.97 22.78
N ILE A 4 1.62 -55.52 23.96
CA ILE A 4 1.84 -54.16 24.44
C ILE A 4 3.34 -53.84 24.33
N LEU A 5 3.66 -52.54 24.28
CA LEU A 5 4.94 -51.87 24.60
C LEU A 5 6.02 -51.74 23.50
N LEU A 6 6.09 -50.54 22.92
CA LEU A 6 7.36 -49.81 22.72
C LEU A 6 7.05 -48.31 22.72
N LEU A 7 7.09 -47.72 23.91
CA LEU A 7 7.26 -46.29 24.13
C LEU A 7 8.76 -45.98 24.05
N VAL A 8 9.15 -44.92 23.33
CA VAL A 8 9.81 -43.71 23.88
C VAL A 8 10.49 -42.93 22.75
N ALA A 9 10.12 -41.64 22.69
CA ALA A 9 10.86 -40.48 22.17
C ALA A 9 11.24 -40.44 20.68
N VAL A 10 10.48 -39.67 19.89
CA VAL A 10 10.96 -38.38 19.32
C VAL A 10 9.72 -37.51 19.05
N SER A 11 9.29 -36.75 20.06
CA SER A 11 8.47 -35.54 19.82
C SER A 11 9.35 -34.36 20.15
N ILE A 12 10.27 -34.01 19.23
CA ILE A 12 10.89 -32.69 19.26
C ILE A 12 9.79 -31.74 18.85
N VAL A 13 9.16 -31.15 19.87
CA VAL A 13 8.31 -29.99 19.77
C VAL A 13 9.13 -28.92 19.06
N MET A 14 8.87 -28.70 17.78
CA MET A 14 9.22 -27.43 17.15
C MET A 14 8.38 -26.36 17.84
N SER A 15 8.90 -25.81 18.93
CA SER A 15 8.43 -24.53 19.45
C SER A 15 8.72 -23.50 18.36
N SER A 16 7.76 -23.35 17.45
CA SER A 16 7.56 -22.10 16.74
C SER A 16 7.39 -21.06 17.84
N GLN A 17 8.46 -20.33 18.15
CA GLN A 17 8.34 -19.03 18.78
C GLN A 17 7.60 -18.16 17.75
N LYS A 18 6.27 -18.29 17.69
CA LYS A 18 5.44 -17.15 17.33
C LYS A 18 5.81 -16.12 18.39
N GLU A 19 6.55 -15.09 17.98
CA GLU A 19 6.53 -13.85 18.74
C GLU A 19 5.05 -13.60 19.03
N VAL A 20 4.70 -13.67 20.32
CA VAL A 20 3.39 -13.28 20.79
C VAL A 20 3.36 -11.80 20.49
N VAL A 21 2.88 -11.43 19.29
CA VAL A 21 2.50 -10.07 18.97
C VAL A 21 1.57 -9.70 20.11
N ILE A 22 2.07 -8.88 21.04
CA ILE A 22 1.28 -8.39 22.15
C ILE A 22 0.21 -7.54 21.49
N LYS A 23 -0.94 -8.17 21.24
CA LYS A 23 -2.14 -7.47 20.85
C LYS A 23 -2.41 -6.62 22.06
N ASN A 24 -2.04 -5.35 22.00
CA ASN A 24 -2.33 -4.32 22.98
C ASN A 24 -3.85 -4.11 23.08
N GLU A 25 -4.57 -5.18 23.38
CA GLU A 25 -5.97 -5.34 23.08
C GLU A 25 -6.79 -4.58 24.11
N LYS A 26 -6.36 -4.59 25.37
CA LYS A 26 -6.97 -3.82 26.45
C LYS A 26 -6.87 -2.31 26.19
N CYS A 27 -5.67 -1.79 25.92
CA CYS A 27 -5.51 -0.36 25.63
C CYS A 27 -6.22 0.03 24.33
N ARG A 28 -6.12 -0.79 23.27
CA ARG A 28 -6.81 -0.50 22.00
C ARG A 28 -8.33 -0.54 22.15
N THR A 29 -8.86 -1.45 22.97
CA THR A 29 -10.30 -1.50 23.29
C THR A 29 -10.73 -0.26 24.07
N CYS A 30 -9.95 0.19 25.07
CA CYS A 30 -10.23 1.44 25.78
C CYS A 30 -10.18 2.66 24.85
N ASN A 31 -9.18 2.73 23.97
CA ASN A 31 -9.10 3.80 22.97
C ASN A 31 -10.24 3.75 21.94
N PHE A 32 -10.77 2.57 21.63
CA PHE A 32 -11.95 2.43 20.78
C PHE A 32 -13.20 3.00 21.49
N LEU A 33 -13.39 2.67 22.77
CA LEU A 33 -14.44 3.25 23.62
C LEU A 33 -14.36 4.78 23.59
N VAL A 34 -13.19 5.34 23.93
CA VAL A 34 -12.96 6.79 23.93
C VAL A 34 -13.22 7.41 22.55
N SER A 35 -12.72 6.79 21.48
CA SER A 35 -12.92 7.32 20.12
C SER A 35 -14.40 7.36 19.75
N THR A 36 -15.17 6.32 20.08
CA THR A 36 -16.63 6.30 19.83
C THR A 36 -17.38 7.30 20.70
N PHE A 37 -16.94 7.51 21.95
CA PHE A 37 -17.52 8.49 22.87
C PHE A 37 -17.30 9.93 22.38
N ASP A 38 -16.06 10.28 22.02
CA ASP A 38 -15.72 11.58 21.45
C ASP A 38 -16.51 11.88 20.17
N GLU A 39 -16.70 10.86 19.34
CA GLU A 39 -17.51 10.98 18.13
C GLU A 39 -19.00 11.18 18.44
N GLY A 40 -19.52 10.52 19.48
CA GLY A 40 -20.86 10.78 20.01
C GLY A 40 -21.02 12.22 20.53
N LEU A 41 -20.04 12.73 21.29
CA LEU A 41 -20.05 14.11 21.78
C LEU A 41 -20.07 15.14 20.63
N LYS A 42 -19.31 14.87 19.54
CA LYS A 42 -19.30 15.72 18.35
C LYS A 42 -20.64 15.70 17.63
N LYS A 43 -21.24 14.52 17.45
CA LYS A 43 -22.56 14.37 16.79
C LYS A 43 -23.65 15.12 17.54
N THR A 44 -23.68 15.02 18.87
CA THR A 44 -24.68 15.68 19.73
C THR A 44 -24.36 17.14 20.06
N ALA A 45 -23.21 17.68 19.61
CA ALA A 45 -22.78 19.03 20.00
C ALA A 45 -23.74 20.15 19.57
N ARG A 46 -24.53 19.91 18.52
CA ARG A 46 -25.54 20.86 17.99
C ARG A 46 -26.97 20.45 18.29
N HIS A 47 -27.18 19.37 19.02
CA HIS A 47 -28.52 18.94 19.42
C HIS A 47 -29.05 19.82 20.55
N HIS A 48 -30.36 19.76 20.75
CA HIS A 48 -31.11 20.40 21.82
C HIS A 48 -32.13 19.40 22.36
N PHE A 49 -32.80 19.71 23.47
CA PHE A 49 -33.91 18.87 23.91
C PHE A 49 -34.97 18.85 22.80
N ALA A 50 -35.53 17.68 22.51
CA ALA A 50 -36.36 17.45 21.32
C ALA A 50 -37.75 18.14 21.36
N GLY A 51 -37.94 19.21 22.15
CA GLY A 51 -39.27 19.63 22.60
C GLY A 51 -39.48 21.11 22.95
N GLY A 52 -39.04 22.08 22.14
CA GLY A 52 -39.60 23.44 22.16
C GLY A 52 -38.63 24.61 22.31
N ASP A 53 -39.07 25.66 23.01
CA ASP A 53 -38.35 26.91 23.22
C ASP A 53 -37.10 26.69 24.08
N THR A 54 -35.93 26.72 23.44
CA THR A 54 -34.62 26.46 24.06
C THR A 54 -34.33 27.39 25.24
N ALA A 55 -34.87 28.61 25.26
CA ALA A 55 -34.66 29.54 26.38
C ALA A 55 -35.45 29.13 27.64
N TRP A 56 -36.65 28.56 27.46
CA TRP A 56 -37.44 27.99 28.56
C TRP A 56 -36.79 26.70 29.07
N GLU A 57 -36.30 25.86 28.17
CA GLU A 57 -35.64 24.60 28.52
C GLU A 57 -34.34 24.84 29.30
N GLU A 58 -33.47 25.74 28.85
CA GLU A 58 -32.20 26.02 29.56
C GLU A 58 -32.42 26.59 30.97
N LYS A 59 -33.52 27.34 31.17
CA LYS A 59 -33.87 27.91 32.47
C LYS A 59 -34.46 26.89 33.45
N ASN A 60 -35.19 25.90 32.95
CA ASN A 60 -35.93 24.93 33.80
C ASN A 60 -35.25 23.56 33.91
N LEU A 61 -34.54 23.12 32.87
CA LEU A 61 -33.91 21.80 32.75
C LEU A 61 -32.37 21.86 32.73
N GLY A 62 -31.79 23.06 32.66
CA GLY A 62 -30.35 23.27 32.53
C GLY A 62 -29.85 23.12 31.10
N LYS A 63 -28.53 23.18 30.91
CA LYS A 63 -27.91 23.14 29.58
C LYS A 63 -27.91 21.72 29.02
N TYR A 64 -28.44 21.53 27.81
CA TYR A 64 -28.38 20.25 27.09
C TYR A 64 -26.95 19.70 26.99
N LYS A 65 -25.95 20.58 26.82
CA LYS A 65 -24.53 20.22 26.76
C LYS A 65 -24.07 19.35 27.94
N THR A 66 -24.65 19.53 29.13
CA THR A 66 -24.25 18.83 30.36
C THR A 66 -25.41 18.01 30.94
N SER A 67 -26.44 17.71 30.14
CA SER A 67 -27.59 16.95 30.61
C SER A 67 -27.33 15.44 30.53
N GLU A 68 -28.05 14.70 31.37
CA GLU A 68 -28.08 13.23 31.34
C GLU A 68 -28.65 12.71 30.02
N THR A 69 -29.66 13.37 29.44
CA THR A 69 -30.22 13.02 28.14
C THR A 69 -29.15 12.98 27.05
N ARG A 70 -28.30 14.00 26.98
CA ARG A 70 -27.21 14.04 26.02
C ARG A 70 -26.18 12.94 26.27
N LEU A 71 -25.91 12.60 27.54
CA LEU A 71 -25.02 11.49 27.86
C LEU A 71 -25.58 10.15 27.35
N ILE A 72 -26.86 9.88 27.56
CA ILE A 72 -27.51 8.65 27.06
C ILE A 72 -27.44 8.59 25.52
N GLU A 73 -27.76 9.68 24.81
CA GLU A 73 -27.62 9.75 23.34
C GLU A 73 -26.18 9.46 22.86
N VAL A 74 -25.18 9.96 23.60
CA VAL A 74 -23.76 9.67 23.31
C VAL A 74 -23.47 8.19 23.51
N LEU A 75 -23.89 7.63 24.65
CA LEU A 75 -23.65 6.23 25.03
C LEU A 75 -24.29 5.23 24.07
N GLU A 76 -25.42 5.56 23.43
CA GLU A 76 -26.04 4.72 22.39
C GLU A 76 -25.10 4.43 21.22
N GLY A 77 -24.18 5.35 20.90
CA GLY A 77 -23.20 5.20 19.82
C GLY A 77 -21.88 4.57 20.26
N VAL A 78 -21.62 4.46 21.56
CA VAL A 78 -20.34 3.98 22.09
C VAL A 78 -20.15 2.49 21.78
N CYS A 79 -18.91 2.09 21.51
CA CYS A 79 -18.53 0.71 21.19
C CYS A 79 -19.13 0.12 19.90
N LYS A 80 -19.78 0.93 19.05
CA LYS A 80 -20.25 0.52 17.72
C LYS A 80 -19.25 0.91 16.65
N LYS A 81 -18.86 -0.02 15.79
CA LYS A 81 -17.94 0.24 14.66
C LYS A 81 -18.50 1.27 13.69
N SER A 82 -19.82 1.23 13.46
CA SER A 82 -20.54 2.19 12.60
C SER A 82 -20.47 3.63 13.09
N SER A 83 -20.12 3.86 14.35
CA SER A 83 -19.99 5.21 14.90
C SER A 83 -18.74 5.92 14.41
N LEU A 84 -17.68 5.20 13.99
CA LEU A 84 -16.41 5.77 13.54
C LEU A 84 -16.25 5.73 12.01
N PRO A 85 -15.70 6.79 11.40
CA PRO A 85 -15.42 6.81 9.96
C PRO A 85 -14.19 6.00 9.55
N ASN A 86 -13.20 5.83 10.45
CA ASN A 86 -11.97 5.08 10.18
C ASN A 86 -11.76 3.99 11.24
N ILE A 87 -12.05 2.75 10.86
CA ILE A 87 -11.94 1.57 11.73
C ILE A 87 -10.60 0.84 11.59
N ASP A 88 -9.77 1.20 10.60
CA ASP A 88 -8.57 0.46 10.23
C ASP A 88 -7.57 0.36 11.40
N LYS A 89 -7.53 1.40 12.24
CA LYS A 89 -6.71 1.45 13.48
C LYS A 89 -7.06 0.34 14.49
N PHE A 90 -8.26 -0.23 14.44
CA PHE A 90 -8.74 -1.25 15.38
C PHE A 90 -8.84 -2.66 14.77
N THR A 91 -8.30 -2.86 13.57
CA THR A 91 -8.25 -4.17 12.91
C THR A 91 -7.39 -5.17 13.71
N GLY A 92 -7.74 -6.46 13.64
CA GLY A 92 -6.99 -7.55 14.28
C GLY A 92 -7.35 -7.86 15.75
N ILE A 93 -8.31 -7.13 16.33
CA ILE A 93 -8.93 -7.40 17.64
C ILE A 93 -10.17 -8.28 17.43
N SER A 94 -10.18 -9.47 18.04
CA SER A 94 -11.36 -10.34 17.99
C SER A 94 -12.43 -9.79 18.91
N GLU A 95 -13.69 -9.79 18.45
CA GLU A 95 -14.85 -9.40 19.27
C GLU A 95 -14.74 -7.98 19.86
N LEU A 96 -14.16 -7.03 19.11
CA LEU A 96 -13.91 -5.65 19.55
C LEU A 96 -15.13 -4.97 20.21
N GLU A 97 -16.30 -5.02 19.56
CA GLU A 97 -17.51 -4.35 20.06
C GLU A 97 -17.99 -4.97 21.38
N PHE A 98 -17.92 -6.31 21.50
CA PHE A 98 -18.25 -7.02 22.73
C PHE A 98 -17.26 -6.68 23.87
N LYS A 99 -15.96 -6.72 23.59
CA LYS A 99 -14.93 -6.36 24.56
C LYS A 99 -15.09 -4.90 25.02
N CYS A 100 -15.42 -4.00 24.10
CA CYS A 100 -15.67 -2.60 24.40
C CYS A 100 -16.93 -2.43 25.26
N ALA A 101 -18.05 -3.06 24.89
CA ALA A 101 -19.29 -3.00 25.65
C ALA A 101 -19.09 -3.52 27.09
N SER A 102 -18.35 -4.61 27.26
CA SER A 102 -17.98 -5.13 28.58
C SER A 102 -17.11 -4.15 29.39
N GLN A 103 -16.22 -3.39 28.74
CA GLN A 103 -15.46 -2.33 29.41
C GLN A 103 -16.34 -1.14 29.80
N LEU A 104 -17.27 -0.74 28.92
CA LEU A 104 -18.22 0.34 29.18
C LEU A 104 -19.09 0.03 30.40
N GLU A 105 -19.70 -1.15 30.45
CA GLU A 105 -20.54 -1.59 31.57
C GLU A 105 -19.76 -1.62 32.89
N LYS A 106 -18.50 -2.08 32.85
CA LYS A 106 -17.67 -2.17 34.05
C LYS A 106 -17.24 -0.79 34.60
N HIS A 107 -17.21 0.23 33.76
CA HIS A 107 -16.62 1.54 34.06
C HIS A 107 -17.60 2.71 33.82
N GLU A 108 -18.90 2.44 33.87
CA GLU A 108 -19.97 3.42 33.64
C GLU A 108 -19.85 4.63 34.57
N GLU A 109 -19.67 4.40 35.88
CA GLU A 109 -19.50 5.46 36.89
C GLU A 109 -18.31 6.38 36.59
N THR A 110 -17.17 5.81 36.17
CA THR A 110 -15.97 6.59 35.79
C THR A 110 -16.22 7.42 34.53
N ILE A 111 -17.01 6.92 33.58
CA ILE A 111 -17.35 7.64 32.35
C ILE A 111 -18.35 8.76 32.62
N GLU A 112 -19.30 8.56 33.53
CA GLU A 112 -20.19 9.62 34.02
C GLU A 112 -19.39 10.73 34.72
N GLU A 113 -18.44 10.36 35.59
CA GLU A 113 -17.55 11.33 36.23
C GLU A 113 -16.78 12.14 35.19
N TYR A 114 -16.27 11.49 34.15
CA TYR A 114 -15.62 12.20 33.04
C TYR A 114 -16.55 13.21 32.38
N TYR A 115 -17.77 12.78 32.03
CA TYR A 115 -18.75 13.60 31.35
C TYR A 115 -19.16 14.82 32.17
N TYR A 116 -19.35 14.69 33.49
CA TYR A 116 -19.80 15.82 34.30
C TYR A 116 -18.66 16.72 34.77
N ASN A 117 -17.47 16.17 35.05
CA ASN A 117 -16.42 16.89 35.77
C ASN A 117 -15.09 17.02 35.02
N GLN A 118 -14.84 16.22 33.96
CA GLN A 118 -13.51 16.12 33.34
C GLN A 118 -13.47 16.31 31.81
N GLN A 119 -14.55 16.79 31.17
CA GLN A 119 -14.57 17.02 29.71
C GLN A 119 -13.47 17.96 29.17
N GLN A 120 -12.83 18.76 30.04
CA GLN A 120 -11.67 19.59 29.70
C GLN A 120 -10.38 18.79 29.45
N ASN A 121 -10.29 17.59 30.00
CA ASN A 121 -9.11 16.73 29.88
C ASN A 121 -9.23 15.83 28.66
N ASN A 122 -8.10 15.34 28.15
CA ASN A 122 -8.12 14.33 27.10
C ASN A 122 -8.61 12.99 27.68
N MET A 123 -9.78 12.52 27.24
CA MET A 123 -10.40 11.30 27.75
C MET A 123 -9.51 10.06 27.65
N SER A 124 -8.70 9.93 26.58
CA SER A 124 -7.80 8.78 26.41
C SER A 124 -6.71 8.75 27.48
N ILE A 125 -6.13 9.91 27.79
CA ILE A 125 -5.12 10.04 28.84
C ILE A 125 -5.77 9.79 30.20
N TRP A 126 -6.83 10.53 30.51
CA TRP A 126 -7.50 10.46 31.81
C TRP A 126 -8.07 9.06 32.08
N LEU A 127 -8.91 8.53 31.18
CA LEU A 127 -9.56 7.24 31.37
C LEU A 127 -8.59 6.08 31.19
N CYS A 128 -7.92 5.98 30.04
CA CYS A 128 -7.19 4.76 29.69
C CYS A 128 -5.80 4.65 30.33
N VAL A 129 -5.14 5.78 30.62
CA VAL A 129 -3.77 5.80 31.18
C VAL A 129 -3.79 5.97 32.70
N GLU A 130 -4.51 6.98 33.21
CA GLU A 130 -4.50 7.38 34.61
C GLU A 130 -5.45 6.53 35.47
N GLU A 131 -6.74 6.51 35.12
CA GLU A 131 -7.77 5.82 35.90
C GLU A 131 -7.71 4.30 35.74
N LEU A 132 -7.89 3.81 34.50
CA LEU A 132 -8.00 2.37 34.25
C LEU A 132 -6.64 1.67 34.16
N LYS A 133 -5.54 2.42 34.00
CA LYS A 133 -4.16 1.92 33.87
C LYS A 133 -4.05 0.78 32.84
N LEU A 134 -4.79 0.89 31.73
CA LEU A 134 -4.79 -0.06 30.62
C LEU A 134 -3.73 0.29 29.58
N CYS A 135 -3.45 1.59 29.44
CA CYS A 135 -2.50 2.15 28.49
C CYS A 135 -1.28 2.76 29.19
N CYS A 136 -0.27 3.07 28.38
CA CYS A 136 0.83 3.96 28.72
C CYS A 136 0.77 5.22 27.83
N PRO A 137 1.41 6.33 28.24
CA PRO A 137 1.65 7.46 27.34
C PRO A 137 2.43 7.03 26.10
N GLY A 138 2.33 7.79 25.01
CA GLY A 138 3.13 7.54 23.82
C GLY A 138 4.62 7.52 24.14
N GLY A 139 5.37 6.63 23.50
CA GLY A 139 6.78 6.41 23.77
C GLY A 139 7.07 5.60 25.03
N HIS A 140 6.07 4.98 25.66
CA HIS A 140 6.28 4.20 26.89
C HIS A 140 5.68 2.79 26.78
N PHE A 141 6.26 1.84 27.51
CA PHE A 141 5.87 0.43 27.45
C PHE A 141 5.96 -0.29 28.81
N GLY A 142 5.29 -1.44 28.91
CA GLY A 142 5.41 -2.34 30.04
C GLY A 142 4.62 -1.89 31.27
N LYS A 143 4.64 -2.71 32.33
CA LYS A 143 3.72 -2.56 33.47
C LYS A 143 3.81 -1.18 34.14
N ASN A 144 5.02 -0.64 34.18
CA ASN A 144 5.34 0.63 34.81
C ASN A 144 5.39 1.81 33.81
N CYS A 145 5.10 1.59 32.52
CA CYS A 145 5.27 2.58 31.47
C CYS A 145 6.70 3.14 31.46
N GLU A 146 7.68 2.28 31.21
CA GLU A 146 9.07 2.68 31.01
C GLU A 146 9.24 3.33 29.63
N GLU A 147 10.15 4.30 29.52
CA GLU A 147 10.43 4.98 28.26
C GLU A 147 11.02 4.02 27.22
N CYS A 148 10.49 4.08 26.00
CA CYS A 148 11.04 3.39 24.85
C CYS A 148 12.49 3.85 24.56
N PRO A 149 13.34 2.95 24.03
CA PRO A 149 14.72 3.31 23.70
C PRO A 149 14.77 4.49 22.70
N GLY A 150 15.71 5.42 22.89
CA GLY A 150 15.87 6.63 22.08
C GLY A 150 15.31 7.91 22.72
N LEU A 151 14.21 7.81 23.50
CA LEU A 151 13.57 8.98 24.12
C LEU A 151 14.43 9.71 25.14
N LYS A 152 15.23 8.97 25.90
CA LYS A 152 16.19 9.54 26.88
C LYS A 152 17.24 10.45 26.26
N GLU A 153 17.54 10.25 24.97
CA GLU A 153 18.53 11.04 24.22
C GLU A 153 17.89 12.23 23.50
N GLY A 154 16.60 12.52 23.75
CA GLY A 154 15.86 13.58 23.05
C GLY A 154 15.53 13.26 21.59
N ALA A 155 15.64 11.99 21.20
CA ALA A 155 15.26 11.47 19.90
C ALA A 155 13.89 10.75 19.99
N ASP A 156 13.27 10.49 18.83
CA ASP A 156 12.05 9.69 18.77
C ASP A 156 12.31 8.24 19.22
N ALA A 157 11.24 7.53 19.59
CA ALA A 157 11.34 6.10 19.92
C ALA A 157 12.02 5.34 18.77
N CYS A 158 13.02 4.52 19.12
CA CYS A 158 13.85 3.79 18.15
C CYS A 158 14.52 4.70 17.10
N PHE A 159 14.89 5.93 17.50
CA PHE A 159 15.49 6.97 16.65
C PHE A 159 14.67 7.32 15.41
N GLY A 160 13.35 7.06 15.46
CA GLY A 160 12.46 7.27 14.32
C GLY A 160 12.75 6.35 13.12
N LYS A 161 13.51 5.26 13.33
CA LYS A 161 13.86 4.23 12.32
C LYS A 161 13.30 2.86 12.67
N GLY A 162 12.28 2.83 13.54
CA GLY A 162 11.65 1.60 13.98
C GLY A 162 10.48 1.83 14.92
N ALA A 163 9.78 0.75 15.23
CA ALA A 163 8.66 0.73 16.17
C ALA A 163 9.07 0.08 17.50
N CYS A 164 8.72 0.71 18.62
CA CYS A 164 8.95 0.17 19.95
C CYS A 164 7.91 -0.91 20.29
N HIS A 165 8.37 -2.10 20.68
CA HIS A 165 7.48 -3.20 21.02
C HIS A 165 6.75 -2.95 22.35
N GLY A 166 5.45 -2.68 22.23
CA GLY A 166 4.58 -2.33 23.36
C GLY A 166 4.42 -0.83 23.57
N ASP A 167 4.72 -0.01 22.56
CA ASP A 167 4.46 1.43 22.63
C ASP A 167 2.99 1.75 22.97
N GLY A 168 2.78 2.60 23.98
CA GLY A 168 1.48 2.96 24.53
C GLY A 168 0.78 1.84 25.30
N SER A 169 1.47 0.72 25.58
CA SER A 169 0.90 -0.48 26.18
C SER A 169 1.51 -0.79 27.54
N ARG A 170 0.70 -1.27 28.48
CA ARG A 170 1.18 -1.84 29.74
C ARG A 170 1.84 -3.22 29.59
N ASP A 171 1.74 -3.79 28.39
CA ASP A 171 2.37 -5.03 28.00
C ASP A 171 3.37 -4.73 26.87
N GLY A 172 4.60 -5.24 26.96
CA GLY A 172 5.66 -4.84 26.04
C GLY A 172 7.02 -5.29 26.52
N SER A 173 7.99 -5.35 25.61
CA SER A 173 9.39 -5.61 25.96
C SER A 173 10.29 -4.40 25.69
N GLY A 174 9.80 -3.37 24.99
CA GLY A 174 10.58 -2.18 24.63
C GLY A 174 11.58 -2.40 23.51
N LYS A 175 11.67 -3.62 22.96
CA LYS A 175 12.57 -3.92 21.85
C LYS A 175 12.14 -3.16 20.60
N CYS A 176 13.10 -2.56 19.90
CA CYS A 176 12.84 -1.89 18.63
C CYS A 176 12.74 -2.90 17.49
N LYS A 177 11.64 -2.80 16.73
CA LYS A 177 11.48 -3.43 15.41
C LYS A 177 11.88 -2.41 14.35
N CYS A 178 13.06 -2.58 13.78
CA CYS A 178 13.62 -1.62 12.83
C CYS A 178 12.93 -1.67 11.46
N GLU A 179 12.94 -0.53 10.78
CA GLU A 179 12.57 -0.41 9.37
C GLU A 179 13.61 -1.11 8.47
N ALA A 180 13.22 -1.38 7.23
CA ALA A 180 14.14 -1.95 6.25
C ALA A 180 15.38 -1.08 6.08
N GLY A 181 16.55 -1.70 6.13
CA GLY A 181 17.85 -1.02 6.05
C GLY A 181 18.44 -0.58 7.38
N TYR A 182 17.75 -0.80 8.51
CA TYR A 182 18.24 -0.47 9.85
C TYR A 182 18.31 -1.70 10.75
N THR A 183 19.29 -1.72 11.63
CA THR A 183 19.55 -2.84 12.54
C THR A 183 20.08 -2.39 13.91
N GLY A 184 20.16 -3.35 14.83
CA GLY A 184 20.55 -3.17 16.22
C GLY A 184 19.41 -2.76 17.15
N ASN A 185 19.69 -2.74 18.45
CA ASN A 185 18.67 -2.52 19.49
C ASN A 185 17.98 -1.15 19.44
N LEU A 186 18.62 -0.17 18.80
CA LEU A 186 18.14 1.21 18.66
C LEU A 186 17.86 1.61 17.22
N CYS A 187 17.99 0.68 16.25
CA CYS A 187 17.86 0.99 14.81
C CYS A 187 18.82 2.10 14.33
N ARG A 188 20.03 2.14 14.89
CA ARG A 188 21.07 3.14 14.61
C ARG A 188 22.22 2.64 13.73
N HIS A 189 22.13 1.41 13.24
CA HIS A 189 23.13 0.83 12.35
C HIS A 189 22.45 0.48 11.04
N CYS A 190 23.18 0.57 9.94
CA CYS A 190 22.66 0.11 8.66
C CYS A 190 22.71 -1.42 8.58
N ASP A 191 21.70 -1.99 7.94
CA ASP A 191 21.68 -3.39 7.58
C ASP A 191 22.80 -3.69 6.55
N ASN A 192 23.19 -4.96 6.40
CA ASN A 192 24.31 -5.35 5.54
C ASN A 192 24.10 -4.99 4.05
N GLU A 193 22.87 -4.82 3.60
CA GLU A 193 22.56 -4.37 2.23
C GLU A 193 22.47 -2.85 2.09
N TYR A 194 22.86 -2.11 3.13
CA TYR A 194 22.80 -0.66 3.20
C TYR A 194 24.12 -0.10 3.73
N PHE A 195 24.42 1.15 3.39
CA PHE A 195 25.60 1.88 3.88
C PHE A 195 25.21 3.20 4.53
N GLU A 196 26.07 3.68 5.42
CA GLU A 196 25.90 4.96 6.11
C GLU A 196 26.21 6.11 5.15
N GLU A 197 25.19 6.88 4.74
CA GLU A 197 25.40 8.10 3.94
C GLU A 197 25.75 9.29 4.83
N SER A 198 25.03 9.44 5.94
CA SER A 198 25.26 10.52 6.90
C SER A 198 24.91 10.08 8.31
N LYS A 199 25.69 10.58 9.27
CA LYS A 199 25.50 10.32 10.69
C LYS A 199 25.38 11.64 11.43
N THR A 200 24.24 11.83 12.08
CA THR A 200 23.96 12.97 12.95
C THR A 200 23.79 12.50 14.39
N GLU A 201 23.78 13.44 15.33
CA GLU A 201 23.47 13.13 16.74
C GLU A 201 22.06 12.50 16.89
N LYS A 202 21.13 12.89 16.01
CA LYS A 202 19.72 12.46 16.03
C LYS A 202 19.44 11.15 15.29
N GLY A 203 20.41 10.61 14.53
CA GLY A 203 20.21 9.37 13.79
C GLY A 203 21.20 9.15 12.66
N VAL A 204 21.13 7.96 12.06
CA VAL A 204 21.88 7.56 10.87
C VAL A 204 20.93 7.53 9.68
N VAL A 205 21.44 7.89 8.49
CA VAL A 205 20.73 7.72 7.22
C VAL A 205 21.40 6.58 6.45
N CYS A 206 20.63 5.52 6.23
CA CYS A 206 21.09 4.33 5.52
C CYS A 206 20.57 4.34 4.09
N LYS A 207 21.48 4.21 3.11
CA LYS A 207 21.16 4.07 1.69
C LYS A 207 21.41 2.64 1.23
N GLN A 208 20.56 2.14 0.35
CA GLN A 208 20.71 0.78 -0.18
C GLN A 208 21.96 0.68 -1.06
N CYS A 209 22.65 -0.45 -0.96
CA CYS A 209 23.75 -0.79 -1.83
C CYS A 209 23.28 -1.01 -3.27
N HIS A 210 24.22 -0.90 -4.23
CA HIS A 210 23.95 -1.27 -5.61
C HIS A 210 23.49 -2.73 -5.70
N GLU A 211 22.56 -3.02 -6.61
CA GLU A 211 21.93 -4.34 -6.72
C GLU A 211 22.92 -5.49 -6.96
N GLY A 212 24.04 -5.19 -7.63
CA GLY A 212 25.16 -6.10 -7.87
C GLY A 212 26.08 -6.36 -6.67
N CYS A 213 25.95 -5.63 -5.56
CA CYS A 213 26.78 -5.84 -4.36
C CYS A 213 26.29 -7.05 -3.55
N LEU A 214 27.18 -7.97 -3.18
CA LEU A 214 26.88 -9.08 -2.26
C LEU A 214 26.91 -8.58 -0.80
N GLY A 215 25.91 -7.79 -0.43
CA GLY A 215 25.79 -7.16 0.89
C GLY A 215 26.64 -5.90 0.99
N ILE A 216 27.57 -5.90 1.97
CA ILE A 216 28.23 -4.69 2.49
C ILE A 216 28.88 -3.85 1.39
N CYS A 217 28.48 -2.57 1.31
CA CYS A 217 29.06 -1.57 0.44
C CYS A 217 29.50 -0.32 1.22
N SER A 218 30.40 0.47 0.62
CA SER A 218 30.99 1.66 1.24
C SER A 218 30.47 2.98 0.66
N SER A 219 29.88 2.94 -0.53
CA SER A 219 29.38 4.13 -1.23
C SER A 219 28.24 3.79 -2.16
N GLU A 220 27.57 4.83 -2.66
CA GLU A 220 26.56 4.69 -3.70
C GLU A 220 27.17 4.15 -5.01
N GLY A 221 26.39 3.34 -5.73
CA GLY A 221 26.77 2.75 -7.02
C GLY A 221 27.63 1.49 -6.93
N SER A 222 27.94 0.92 -8.11
CA SER A 222 28.68 -0.33 -8.28
C SER A 222 30.09 -0.31 -7.69
N LYS A 223 30.75 0.86 -7.70
CA LYS A 223 32.12 1.06 -7.18
C LYS A 223 32.22 0.86 -5.67
N GLY A 224 31.13 1.08 -4.96
CA GLY A 224 31.08 0.94 -3.51
C GLY A 224 31.01 -0.52 -3.04
N CYS A 225 30.81 -1.48 -3.94
CA CYS A 225 30.66 -2.87 -3.56
C CYS A 225 31.99 -3.48 -3.07
N SER A 226 31.95 -4.16 -1.92
CA SER A 226 33.12 -4.93 -1.44
C SER A 226 33.28 -6.25 -2.18
N LYS A 227 32.15 -6.84 -2.61
CA LYS A 227 32.08 -8.11 -3.35
C LYS A 227 30.86 -8.11 -4.24
N CYS A 228 30.93 -8.75 -5.40
CA CYS A 228 29.81 -8.84 -6.33
C CYS A 228 28.95 -10.08 -6.08
N LYS A 229 27.66 -9.98 -6.36
CA LYS A 229 26.73 -11.12 -6.42
C LYS A 229 27.09 -12.03 -7.60
N ASN A 230 26.49 -13.22 -7.64
CA ASN A 230 26.55 -14.07 -8.83
C ASN A 230 25.85 -13.36 -10.00
N GLY A 231 26.35 -13.53 -11.22
CA GLY A 231 25.93 -12.75 -12.40
C GLY A 231 26.59 -11.37 -12.49
N TRP A 232 27.47 -11.02 -11.57
CA TRP A 232 28.21 -9.75 -11.57
C TRP A 232 29.72 -10.00 -11.43
N ALA A 233 30.52 -9.23 -12.17
CA ALA A 233 31.97 -9.28 -12.13
C ALA A 233 32.55 -7.96 -11.60
N MET A 234 33.55 -8.06 -10.72
CA MET A 234 34.27 -6.89 -10.21
C MET A 234 35.22 -6.36 -11.29
N ILE A 235 35.01 -5.14 -11.76
CA ILE A 235 35.89 -4.43 -12.70
C ILE A 235 36.62 -3.31 -11.96
N GLU A 236 37.95 -3.28 -12.06
CA GLU A 236 38.77 -2.27 -11.42
C GLU A 236 38.37 -0.86 -11.87
N GLY A 237 38.08 0.04 -10.93
CA GLY A 237 37.67 1.42 -11.22
C GLY A 237 36.19 1.61 -11.58
N GLU A 238 35.45 0.55 -11.90
CA GLU A 238 34.02 0.58 -12.23
C GLU A 238 33.12 -0.16 -11.24
N GLY A 239 33.70 -1.07 -10.44
CA GLY A 239 32.97 -1.85 -9.44
C GLY A 239 32.27 -3.07 -10.05
N CYS A 240 31.17 -3.51 -9.41
CA CYS A 240 30.41 -4.66 -9.90
C CYS A 240 29.63 -4.31 -11.17
N GLN A 241 29.98 -4.97 -12.28
CA GLN A 241 29.29 -4.88 -13.55
C GLN A 241 28.58 -6.18 -13.88
N ASP A 242 27.42 -6.06 -14.52
CA ASP A 242 26.62 -7.19 -14.95
C ASP A 242 27.41 -8.04 -15.95
N VAL A 243 27.39 -9.36 -15.74
CA VAL A 243 28.02 -10.31 -16.64
C VAL A 243 27.03 -10.66 -17.72
N ASN A 244 27.34 -10.34 -18.97
CA ASN A 244 26.49 -10.78 -20.07
C ASN A 244 26.72 -12.27 -20.37
N GLU A 245 25.95 -13.15 -19.73
CA GLU A 245 26.10 -14.59 -19.94
C GLU A 245 25.77 -15.02 -21.37
N CYS A 246 24.90 -14.28 -22.08
CA CYS A 246 24.57 -14.54 -23.48
C CYS A 246 25.71 -14.30 -24.46
N SER A 247 26.81 -13.69 -24.02
CA SER A 247 28.03 -13.60 -24.84
C SER A 247 28.73 -14.97 -24.97
N ASN A 248 28.43 -15.93 -24.09
CA ASN A 248 28.89 -17.31 -24.22
C ASN A 248 27.86 -18.16 -24.97
N GLN A 249 28.32 -18.93 -25.97
CA GLN A 249 27.48 -19.81 -26.80
C GLN A 249 26.81 -20.96 -26.02
N SER A 250 27.15 -21.16 -24.75
CA SER A 250 26.62 -22.24 -23.89
C SER A 250 25.58 -21.78 -22.87
N ALA A 251 25.11 -20.53 -22.92
CA ALA A 251 24.15 -20.01 -21.94
C ALA A 251 22.76 -20.66 -22.08
N CYS A 252 22.26 -20.79 -23.32
CA CYS A 252 21.05 -21.54 -23.62
C CYS A 252 21.42 -22.78 -24.43
N THR A 253 21.01 -23.96 -23.95
CA THR A 253 21.45 -25.24 -24.51
C THR A 253 20.35 -26.00 -25.25
N LYS A 254 19.08 -25.54 -25.20
CA LYS A 254 17.98 -26.22 -25.89
C LYS A 254 17.78 -25.63 -27.29
N ASP A 255 17.22 -26.44 -28.18
CA ASP A 255 16.90 -26.03 -29.55
C ASP A 255 15.83 -24.93 -29.56
N HIS A 256 15.97 -23.99 -30.50
CA HIS A 256 15.06 -22.85 -30.69
C HIS A 256 14.96 -21.89 -29.48
N GLU A 257 16.00 -21.83 -28.64
CA GLU A 257 16.14 -20.84 -27.58
C GLU A 257 17.06 -19.68 -28.01
N VAL A 258 16.64 -18.46 -27.69
CA VAL A 258 17.43 -17.23 -27.77
C VAL A 258 17.77 -16.78 -26.35
N CYS A 259 19.05 -16.53 -26.11
CA CYS A 259 19.50 -15.98 -24.84
C CYS A 259 19.20 -14.47 -24.77
N VAL A 260 18.55 -14.05 -23.70
CA VAL A 260 18.28 -12.65 -23.38
C VAL A 260 18.98 -12.31 -22.07
N ASN A 261 19.95 -11.39 -22.15
CA ASN A 261 20.66 -10.91 -20.96
C ASN A 261 19.72 -10.05 -20.11
N THR A 262 19.67 -10.32 -18.82
CA THR A 262 18.90 -9.54 -17.84
C THR A 262 19.85 -8.98 -16.79
N ILE A 263 19.38 -8.09 -15.91
CA ILE A 263 20.28 -7.52 -14.89
C ILE A 263 20.51 -8.56 -13.79
N GLY A 264 21.76 -8.97 -13.62
CA GLY A 264 22.26 -9.95 -12.66
C GLY A 264 21.98 -11.41 -13.01
N SER A 265 21.50 -11.70 -14.23
CA SER A 265 21.14 -13.04 -14.71
C SER A 265 20.91 -13.01 -16.22
N TYR A 266 20.60 -14.15 -16.80
CA TYR A 266 20.04 -14.27 -18.15
C TYR A 266 18.76 -15.10 -18.13
N GLN A 267 17.97 -15.00 -19.19
CA GLN A 267 16.85 -15.91 -19.46
C GLN A 267 16.94 -16.45 -20.89
N CYS A 268 16.46 -17.68 -21.09
CA CYS A 268 16.34 -18.29 -22.40
C CYS A 268 14.88 -18.21 -22.84
N ASP A 269 14.62 -17.42 -23.87
CA ASP A 269 13.30 -17.27 -24.48
C ASP A 269 13.24 -18.07 -25.78
N CYS A 270 12.04 -18.40 -26.26
CA CYS A 270 11.91 -19.11 -27.53
C CYS A 270 12.10 -18.14 -28.71
N GLU A 271 12.67 -18.66 -29.80
CA GLU A 271 12.73 -17.96 -31.09
C GLU A 271 11.33 -17.50 -31.53
N GLU A 272 11.28 -16.46 -32.35
CA GLU A 272 10.02 -15.98 -32.92
C GLU A 272 9.29 -17.10 -33.68
N GLY A 273 8.00 -17.28 -33.40
CA GLY A 273 7.20 -18.39 -33.93
C GLY A 273 7.31 -19.69 -33.12
N TYR A 274 7.99 -19.69 -31.96
CA TYR A 274 8.07 -20.81 -31.03
C TYR A 274 7.55 -20.43 -29.63
N LYS A 275 6.98 -21.40 -28.92
CA LYS A 275 6.52 -21.27 -27.52
C LYS A 275 7.02 -22.39 -26.64
N LYS A 276 7.17 -22.12 -25.34
CA LYS A 276 7.53 -23.15 -24.34
C LYS A 276 6.37 -24.12 -24.15
N ASP A 277 6.65 -25.42 -24.24
CA ASP A 277 5.75 -26.50 -23.86
C ASP A 277 5.73 -26.73 -22.33
N ASP A 278 4.93 -27.70 -21.87
CA ASP A 278 4.83 -28.07 -20.44
C ASP A 278 6.16 -28.61 -19.85
N GLU A 279 7.10 -29.02 -20.71
CA GLU A 279 8.44 -29.50 -20.35
C GLU A 279 9.51 -28.38 -20.44
N GLY A 280 9.10 -27.17 -20.83
CA GLY A 280 9.96 -26.00 -21.02
C GLY A 280 10.88 -26.09 -22.25
N LYS A 281 10.51 -26.82 -23.30
CA LYS A 281 11.17 -26.83 -24.62
C LYS A 281 10.42 -25.94 -25.60
N CYS A 282 11.15 -25.33 -26.53
CA CYS A 282 10.56 -24.48 -27.55
C CYS A 282 10.01 -25.32 -28.71
N GLN A 283 8.69 -25.24 -28.92
CA GLN A 283 7.99 -25.89 -30.04
C GLN A 283 7.33 -24.82 -30.92
N LEU A 284 7.16 -25.13 -32.22
CA LEU A 284 6.50 -24.24 -33.16
C LEU A 284 5.11 -23.84 -32.65
N ASP A 285 4.86 -22.53 -32.58
CA ASP A 285 3.58 -21.98 -32.19
C ASP A 285 2.59 -22.04 -33.36
N VAL A 286 2.01 -23.22 -33.55
CA VAL A 286 0.98 -23.48 -34.58
C VAL A 286 -0.33 -22.69 -34.35
N GLU A 287 -0.48 -22.05 -33.19
CA GLU A 287 -1.66 -21.24 -32.82
C GLU A 287 -1.37 -19.73 -32.90
N ALA A 288 -0.14 -19.35 -33.23
CA ALA A 288 0.25 -17.96 -33.45
C ALA A 288 -0.66 -17.36 -34.53
N HIS A 289 -1.48 -16.40 -34.11
CA HIS A 289 -2.29 -15.64 -35.05
C HIS A 289 -1.38 -14.77 -35.90
N PRO A 290 -1.61 -14.64 -37.22
CA PRO A 290 -0.89 -13.66 -38.01
C PRO A 290 -1.09 -12.29 -37.35
N ASP A 291 0.02 -11.55 -37.16
CA ASP A 291 0.05 -10.28 -36.44
C ASP A 291 -1.18 -9.44 -36.75
N ARG A 292 -2.11 -9.37 -35.79
CA ARG A 292 -3.22 -8.43 -35.93
C ARG A 292 -2.60 -7.05 -35.77
N PRO A 293 -2.72 -6.15 -36.76
CA PRO A 293 -2.24 -4.80 -36.60
C PRO A 293 -2.83 -4.19 -35.32
N PHE A 294 -2.07 -3.35 -34.63
CA PHE A 294 -2.41 -2.68 -33.35
C PHE A 294 -3.80 -2.01 -33.35
N MET A 295 -4.38 -1.77 -34.53
CA MET A 295 -5.73 -1.25 -34.72
C MET A 295 -6.33 -1.80 -36.02
N PRO A 296 -7.68 -1.99 -36.12
CA PRO A 296 -8.33 -2.42 -37.35
C PRO A 296 -7.99 -1.50 -38.53
N ILE A 297 -7.72 -2.08 -39.71
CA ILE A 297 -7.29 -1.33 -40.91
C ILE A 297 -8.35 -0.28 -41.32
N ALA A 298 -9.64 -0.56 -41.12
CA ALA A 298 -10.72 0.41 -41.34
C ALA A 298 -10.56 1.69 -40.48
N GLN A 299 -10.03 1.55 -39.25
CA GLN A 299 -9.80 2.67 -38.35
C GLN A 299 -8.52 3.44 -38.73
N GLN A 300 -7.49 2.74 -39.22
CA GLN A 300 -6.29 3.39 -39.79
C GLN A 300 -6.62 4.23 -41.04
N LEU A 301 -7.41 3.68 -41.97
CA LEU A 301 -7.83 4.40 -43.17
C LEU A 301 -8.67 5.65 -42.83
N LYS A 302 -9.53 5.56 -41.82
CA LYS A 302 -10.27 6.73 -41.32
C LYS A 302 -9.34 7.81 -40.77
N ILE A 303 -8.34 7.43 -39.98
CA ILE A 303 -7.36 8.38 -39.41
C ILE A 303 -6.57 9.08 -40.53
N ILE A 304 -6.13 8.34 -41.56
CA ILE A 304 -5.41 8.90 -42.71
C ILE A 304 -6.32 9.86 -43.51
N SER A 305 -7.59 9.49 -43.72
CA SER A 305 -8.57 10.34 -44.41
C SER A 305 -8.84 11.64 -43.65
N PHE A 306 -9.11 11.56 -42.34
CA PHE A 306 -9.38 12.75 -41.51
C PHE A 306 -8.17 13.68 -41.38
N SER A 307 -6.96 13.12 -41.23
CA SER A 307 -5.73 13.92 -41.18
C SER A 307 -5.47 14.65 -42.51
N SER A 308 -5.70 13.99 -43.64
CA SER A 308 -5.61 14.60 -44.97
C SER A 308 -6.61 15.75 -45.16
N LEU A 309 -7.85 15.57 -44.69
CA LEU A 309 -8.89 16.59 -44.74
C LEU A 309 -8.52 17.84 -43.93
N ILE A 310 -7.97 17.65 -42.72
CA ILE A 310 -7.55 18.75 -41.85
C ILE A 310 -6.43 19.58 -42.52
N ILE A 311 -5.49 18.93 -43.19
CA ILE A 311 -4.42 19.61 -43.94
C ILE A 311 -5.01 20.44 -45.10
N ILE A 312 -5.99 19.89 -45.83
CA ILE A 312 -6.65 20.62 -46.94
C ILE A 312 -7.43 21.83 -46.39
N ILE A 313 -8.18 21.66 -45.30
CA ILE A 313 -8.96 22.76 -44.69
C ILE A 313 -8.04 23.88 -44.22
N THR A 314 -6.93 23.56 -43.56
CA THR A 314 -5.96 24.57 -43.10
C THR A 314 -5.34 25.34 -44.26
N PHE A 315 -5.01 24.67 -45.38
CA PHE A 315 -4.52 25.31 -46.59
C PHE A 315 -5.55 26.24 -47.24
N VAL A 316 -6.81 25.81 -47.30
CA VAL A 316 -7.92 26.61 -47.87
C VAL A 316 -8.22 27.84 -47.01
N VAL A 317 -8.19 27.69 -45.69
CA VAL A 317 -8.34 28.81 -44.74
C VAL A 317 -7.23 29.83 -44.94
N TRP A 318 -5.99 29.36 -45.13
CA TRP A 318 -4.84 30.22 -45.33
C TRP A 318 -4.89 31.03 -46.63
N HIS A 319 -5.41 30.45 -47.72
CA HIS A 319 -5.50 31.11 -49.02
C HIS A 319 -6.63 32.15 -49.12
N GLY A 320 -7.60 32.15 -48.20
CA GLY A 320 -8.63 33.19 -48.09
C GLY A 320 -9.62 33.31 -49.26
N SER A 321 -9.68 32.32 -50.17
CA SER A 321 -10.52 32.39 -51.37
C SER A 321 -11.95 31.90 -51.10
N PRO A 322 -13.00 32.73 -51.35
CA PRO A 322 -14.40 32.34 -51.14
C PRO A 322 -14.83 31.13 -51.98
N VAL A 323 -14.25 30.94 -53.16
CA VAL A 323 -14.56 29.80 -54.04
C VAL A 323 -14.03 28.49 -53.46
N LEU A 324 -12.83 28.50 -52.86
CA LEU A 324 -12.24 27.31 -52.26
C LEU A 324 -13.03 26.86 -51.02
N TYR A 325 -13.53 27.80 -50.21
CA TYR A 325 -14.37 27.47 -49.06
C TYR A 325 -15.65 26.72 -49.47
N VAL A 326 -16.30 27.15 -50.56
CA VAL A 326 -17.51 26.49 -51.07
C VAL A 326 -17.19 25.08 -51.57
N LEU A 327 -16.10 24.90 -52.34
CA LEU A 327 -15.70 23.59 -52.85
C LEU A 327 -15.31 22.63 -51.73
N THR A 328 -14.57 23.08 -50.72
CA THR A 328 -14.23 22.27 -49.55
C THR A 328 -15.47 21.91 -48.73
N GLY A 329 -16.42 22.84 -48.57
CA GLY A 329 -17.70 22.57 -47.91
C GLY A 329 -18.49 21.46 -48.62
N ILE A 330 -18.56 21.49 -49.96
CA ILE A 330 -19.21 20.43 -50.76
C ILE A 330 -18.50 19.09 -50.57
N ALA A 331 -17.16 19.08 -50.57
CA ALA A 331 -16.37 17.87 -50.38
C ALA A 331 -16.58 17.24 -48.98
N ILE A 332 -16.65 18.06 -47.93
CA ILE A 332 -16.94 17.59 -46.56
C ILE A 332 -18.33 16.99 -46.48
N VAL A 333 -19.35 17.63 -47.06
CA VAL A 333 -20.72 17.11 -47.09
C VAL A 333 -20.78 15.78 -47.85
N ALA A 334 -20.09 15.68 -48.98
CA ALA A 334 -20.01 14.43 -49.74
C ALA A 334 -19.36 13.30 -48.94
N LEU A 335 -18.27 13.59 -48.21
CA LEU A 335 -17.61 12.60 -47.35
C LEU A 335 -18.49 12.14 -46.19
N ILE A 336 -19.20 13.06 -45.53
CA ILE A 336 -20.16 12.72 -44.46
C ILE A 336 -21.28 11.85 -45.02
N LEU A 337 -21.79 12.15 -46.22
CA LEU A 337 -22.81 11.34 -46.86
C LEU A 337 -22.30 9.94 -47.23
N VAL A 338 -21.07 9.83 -47.72
CA VAL A 338 -20.42 8.53 -47.99
C VAL A 338 -20.28 7.74 -46.69
N ASP A 339 -19.78 8.35 -45.61
CA ASP A 339 -19.60 7.67 -44.33
C ASP A 339 -20.93 7.25 -43.66
N LEU A 340 -22.01 8.00 -43.87
CA LEU A 340 -23.34 7.68 -43.30
C LEU A 340 -24.13 6.66 -44.12
N TYR A 341 -23.95 6.63 -45.45
CA TYR A 341 -24.78 5.82 -46.34
C TYR A 341 -24.06 4.65 -47.00
N VAL A 342 -22.72 4.63 -47.03
CA VAL A 342 -21.94 3.50 -47.56
C VAL A 342 -21.64 2.52 -46.44
N ASN A 343 -22.34 1.38 -46.44
CA ASN A 343 -22.07 0.30 -45.51
C ASN A 343 -20.81 -0.48 -45.96
N PRO A 344 -19.72 -0.49 -45.18
CA PRO A 344 -18.47 -1.18 -45.54
C PRO A 344 -18.64 -2.69 -45.77
N ASP A 345 -19.71 -3.29 -45.25
CA ASP A 345 -20.01 -4.71 -45.43
C ASP A 345 -20.54 -5.07 -46.83
N THR A 346 -20.88 -4.07 -47.65
CA THR A 346 -21.36 -4.27 -49.03
C THR A 346 -20.26 -4.27 -50.08
N ILE A 347 -18.99 -4.10 -49.67
CA ILE A 347 -17.84 -4.09 -50.58
C ILE A 347 -17.56 -5.53 -51.07
N PRO A 348 -17.54 -5.79 -52.40
CA PRO A 348 -17.25 -7.11 -52.96
C PRO A 348 -15.88 -7.62 -52.53
N ASP A 349 -15.77 -8.92 -52.22
CA ASP A 349 -14.52 -9.53 -51.75
C ASP A 349 -13.38 -9.43 -52.78
N GLU A 350 -13.69 -9.28 -54.07
CA GLU A 350 -12.71 -9.03 -55.13
C GLU A 350 -11.99 -7.67 -54.96
N ALA A 351 -12.70 -6.64 -54.51
CA ALA A 351 -12.11 -5.33 -54.21
C ALA A 351 -11.26 -5.38 -52.93
N LYS A 352 -11.65 -6.20 -51.95
CA LYS A 352 -10.85 -6.43 -50.73
C LYS A 352 -9.50 -7.09 -51.05
N ARG A 353 -9.46 -7.97 -52.06
CA ARG A 353 -8.24 -8.65 -52.50
C ARG A 353 -7.24 -7.71 -53.20
N PHE A 354 -7.73 -6.77 -54.01
CA PHE A 354 -6.89 -5.73 -54.63
C PHE A 354 -6.31 -4.72 -53.62
N LEU A 355 -6.95 -4.58 -52.45
CA LEU A 355 -6.51 -3.72 -51.35
C LEU A 355 -5.66 -4.46 -50.30
N GLY A 356 -5.32 -5.73 -50.52
CA GLY A 356 -4.46 -6.51 -49.61
C GLY A 356 -5.12 -6.89 -48.28
N LEU A 357 -6.44 -7.07 -48.25
CA LEU A 357 -7.21 -7.39 -47.04
C LEU A 357 -7.39 -8.90 -46.78
N TYR A 358 -6.36 -9.70 -47.07
CA TYR A 358 -6.20 -11.09 -46.58
C TYR A 358 -4.73 -11.46 -46.46
#